data_AF-A0A352S826-F1
#
_entry.id   AF-A0A352S826-F1
#
_cell.length_a   1.000
_cell.length_b   1.000
_cell.length_c   1.000
_cell.angle_alpha   90.00
_cell.angle_beta   90.00
_cell.angle_gamma   90.00
#
_symmetry.space_group_name_H-M   'P 1'
#
loop_
_entity.id
_entity.type
_entity.pdbx_description
1 polymer ?
#
loop_
_entity_poly.entity_id
_entity_poly.type
_entity_poly.pdbx_seq_one_letter_code
_entity_poly.pdbx_strand_id
1 'polypeptide(L)'
;MAAYAVSFDVRCRANLSSMSMNKKTEQQEHHMPPVSLFRKLPSVRLLAVAALVAGASSAASAEELVGWAHPAVQAAFARDTDHGINKYEIAVNFNTPIQYGNPDGWLFRLQAEANMGYWDARSGTNRQNLMEFGLTPILRVEKRGGYFVPFLEAGVGLRLLTHTSTSDQHNFSTAFQFGDMVGLGVGFGKNAATEVGMRFQHISNAGIKEPNPGTNLYTGYVRYRF
;
A
#
# COMPACT_ATOMS: atom_id res chain seq x y z
N MET A 1 22.14 -32.63 -74.81
CA MET A 1 21.52 -32.84 -73.48
C MET A 1 21.26 -34.34 -73.36
N ALA A 2 22.13 -35.21 -72.80
CA ALA A 2 23.18 -35.09 -71.77
C ALA A 2 22.64 -34.72 -70.37
N ALA A 3 23.00 -35.36 -69.24
CA ALA A 3 23.69 -36.65 -68.91
C ALA A 3 23.57 -36.88 -67.36
N TYR A 4 23.81 -38.00 -66.65
CA TYR A 4 24.24 -39.41 -66.83
C TYR A 4 23.26 -40.34 -66.01
N ALA A 5 23.32 -41.67 -65.77
CA ALA A 5 24.33 -42.75 -65.69
C ALA A 5 25.23 -42.76 -64.40
N VAL A 6 25.55 -43.89 -63.72
CA VAL A 6 25.12 -45.32 -63.81
C VAL A 6 25.47 -46.14 -62.52
N SER A 7 24.72 -47.22 -62.23
CA SER A 7 25.02 -48.46 -61.43
C SER A 7 25.36 -48.53 -59.92
N PHE A 8 25.06 -49.73 -59.38
CA PHE A 8 25.28 -50.37 -58.06
C PHE A 8 26.73 -50.89 -57.81
N ASP A 9 27.13 -51.14 -56.54
CA ASP A 9 27.36 -52.48 -55.88
C ASP A 9 27.84 -52.27 -54.40
N VAL A 10 27.14 -52.68 -53.32
CA VAL A 10 27.15 -53.98 -52.55
C VAL A 10 28.38 -54.27 -51.64
N ARG A 11 28.12 -54.98 -50.51
CA ARG A 11 29.04 -55.80 -49.66
C ARG A 11 29.77 -55.22 -48.41
N CYS A 12 29.00 -55.14 -47.33
CA CYS A 12 29.27 -55.60 -45.93
C CYS A 12 30.58 -56.39 -45.62
N ARG A 13 31.32 -56.00 -44.55
CA ARG A 13 31.60 -56.84 -43.33
C ARG A 13 32.46 -56.19 -42.21
N ALA A 14 32.06 -56.44 -40.96
CA ALA A 14 32.86 -56.69 -39.72
C ALA A 14 33.91 -55.66 -39.19
N ASN A 15 34.46 -55.77 -37.96
CA ASN A 15 33.94 -55.94 -36.58
C ASN A 15 35.10 -56.24 -35.59
N LEU A 16 35.35 -55.39 -34.58
CA LEU A 16 36.13 -55.61 -33.33
C LEU A 16 35.79 -54.42 -32.38
N SER A 17 35.47 -54.55 -31.09
CA SER A 17 36.14 -55.19 -29.93
C SER A 17 37.49 -54.53 -29.54
N SER A 18 37.78 -54.20 -28.27
CA SER A 18 37.03 -54.40 -27.01
C SER A 18 37.45 -53.42 -25.90
N MET A 19 36.75 -53.45 -24.76
CA MET A 19 37.06 -52.70 -23.53
C MET A 19 38.41 -53.08 -22.90
N SER A 20 38.97 -52.17 -22.10
CA SER A 20 39.75 -52.54 -20.90
C SER A 20 39.59 -51.48 -19.80
N MET A 21 39.61 -51.92 -18.54
CA MET A 21 39.49 -51.09 -17.33
C MET A 21 40.81 -51.13 -16.55
N ASN A 22 41.07 -50.12 -15.72
CA ASN A 22 41.91 -50.34 -14.54
C ASN A 22 41.34 -49.62 -13.30
N LYS A 23 41.78 -50.05 -12.10
CA LYS A 23 41.19 -49.70 -10.80
C LYS A 23 42.12 -48.81 -9.96
N LYS A 24 41.51 -48.15 -8.95
CA LYS A 24 41.93 -47.78 -7.57
C LYS A 24 43.44 -47.85 -7.20
N THR A 25 43.98 -47.04 -6.27
CA THR A 25 43.39 -46.50 -5.02
C THR A 25 44.20 -45.29 -4.50
N GLU A 26 43.65 -44.54 -3.54
CA GLU A 26 44.36 -43.76 -2.48
C GLU A 26 45.51 -42.79 -2.85
N GLN A 27 45.32 -41.52 -2.50
CA GLN A 27 45.96 -40.90 -1.33
C GLN A 27 45.10 -39.72 -0.83
N GLN A 28 45.21 -39.36 0.44
CA GLN A 28 44.30 -38.43 1.12
C GLN A 28 45.11 -37.33 1.83
N GLU A 29 45.20 -36.14 1.24
CA GLU A 29 45.95 -35.03 1.82
C GLU A 29 45.04 -33.83 2.16
N HIS A 30 45.28 -33.23 3.34
CA HIS A 30 44.46 -32.14 3.86
C HIS A 30 44.77 -30.82 3.15
N HIS A 31 43.74 -30.21 2.55
CA HIS A 31 43.73 -28.77 2.29
C HIS A 31 42.37 -28.16 2.63
N MET A 32 42.35 -27.34 3.68
CA MET A 32 41.17 -26.55 4.06
C MET A 32 41.14 -25.26 3.22
N PRO A 33 40.08 -24.99 2.44
CA PRO A 33 39.87 -23.63 1.94
C PRO A 33 39.57 -22.69 3.12
N PRO A 34 39.97 -21.41 3.06
CA PRO A 34 39.78 -20.49 4.18
C PRO A 34 38.30 -20.25 4.46
N VAL A 35 37.91 -20.31 5.73
CA VAL A 35 36.55 -19.98 6.20
C VAL A 35 36.33 -18.48 6.04
N SER A 36 35.66 -18.09 4.95
CA SER A 36 35.27 -16.70 4.70
C SER A 36 34.15 -16.26 5.65
N LEU A 37 34.59 -15.67 6.77
CA LEU A 37 33.72 -14.96 7.71
C LEU A 37 32.93 -13.87 6.96
N PHE A 38 31.70 -13.58 7.43
CA PHE A 38 30.71 -12.66 6.85
C PHE A 38 30.03 -13.08 5.53
N ARG A 39 28.86 -13.73 5.68
CA ARG A 39 27.71 -13.50 4.79
C ARG A 39 26.50 -13.03 5.61
N LYS A 40 26.44 -11.72 5.89
CA LYS A 40 25.23 -11.07 6.43
C LYS A 40 24.12 -11.06 5.37
N LEU A 41 22.86 -11.30 5.79
CA LEU A 41 21.56 -10.85 5.26
C LEU A 41 20.46 -11.88 5.64
N PRO A 42 19.16 -11.53 5.68
CA PRO A 42 18.58 -10.20 5.50
C PRO A 42 18.11 -9.55 6.82
N SER A 43 17.86 -8.24 6.77
CA SER A 43 17.39 -7.46 7.92
C SER A 43 15.89 -7.69 8.18
N VAL A 44 15.53 -8.36 9.27
CA VAL A 44 14.15 -8.36 9.77
C VAL A 44 13.85 -6.99 10.39
N ARG A 45 13.50 -6.01 9.54
CA ARG A 45 12.94 -4.73 9.98
C ARG A 45 11.48 -4.94 10.41
N LEU A 46 11.31 -5.42 11.63
CA LEU A 46 10.02 -5.40 12.30
C LEU A 46 9.66 -3.92 12.58
N LEU A 47 8.91 -3.29 11.68
CA LEU A 47 8.28 -2.00 11.95
C LEU A 47 7.16 -2.24 12.98
N ALA A 48 7.52 -2.20 14.25
CA ALA A 48 6.58 -1.99 15.33
C ALA A 48 5.97 -0.60 15.14
N VAL A 49 4.76 -0.53 14.57
CA VAL A 49 3.95 0.69 14.56
C VAL A 49 3.47 0.93 15.98
N ALA A 50 4.35 1.55 16.78
CA ALA A 50 4.04 2.00 18.12
C ALA A 50 3.02 3.14 18.04
N ALA A 51 1.73 2.78 18.06
CA ALA A 51 0.65 3.73 18.18
C ALA A 51 0.80 4.47 19.52
N LEU A 52 1.38 5.67 19.47
CA LEU A 52 1.50 6.58 20.60
C LEU A 52 0.13 7.15 20.95
N VAL A 53 -0.69 6.31 21.62
CA VAL A 53 -1.91 6.74 22.30
C VAL A 53 -1.49 7.54 23.53
N ALA A 54 -1.14 8.81 23.30
CA ALA A 54 -0.96 9.79 24.35
C ALA A 54 -2.32 10.00 25.04
N GLY A 55 -2.51 9.35 26.20
CA GLY A 55 -3.75 9.37 26.97
C GLY A 55 -4.02 10.73 27.61
N ALA A 56 -4.39 11.73 26.79
CA ALA A 56 -5.00 12.95 27.27
C ALA A 56 -6.44 12.63 27.72
N SER A 57 -6.62 12.41 29.03
CA SER A 57 -7.95 12.21 29.63
C SER A 57 -8.70 13.54 29.74
N SER A 58 -9.05 14.13 28.59
CA SER A 58 -9.99 15.23 28.50
C SER A 58 -11.35 14.79 29.06
N ALA A 59 -11.66 15.22 30.27
CA ALA A 59 -13.00 15.09 30.87
C ALA A 59 -13.97 16.09 30.21
N ALA A 60 -14.08 16.04 28.88
CA ALA A 60 -15.06 16.79 28.13
C ALA A 60 -16.46 16.38 28.58
N SER A 61 -17.19 17.38 29.08
CA SER A 61 -18.66 17.35 29.22
C SER A 61 -19.30 17.10 27.85
N ALA A 62 -20.61 16.83 27.84
CA ALA A 62 -21.38 16.67 26.60
C ALA A 62 -21.66 18.01 25.89
N GLU A 63 -20.64 18.85 25.77
CA GLU A 63 -20.63 19.91 24.77
C GLU A 63 -20.65 19.26 23.38
N GLU A 64 -21.40 19.85 22.46
CA GLU A 64 -21.58 19.29 21.14
C GLU A 64 -20.22 19.30 20.40
N LEU A 65 -19.85 18.18 19.74
CA LEU A 65 -18.51 17.98 19.14
C LEU A 65 -18.32 18.80 17.84
N VAL A 66 -18.48 20.12 17.94
CA VAL A 66 -18.58 21.06 16.82
C VAL A 66 -17.29 21.87 16.70
N GLY A 67 -16.80 22.03 15.47
CA GLY A 67 -15.61 22.84 15.21
C GLY A 67 -14.28 22.23 15.67
N TRP A 68 -13.25 23.05 15.53
CA TRP A 68 -11.85 22.63 15.44
C TRP A 68 -11.24 22.06 16.74
N ALA A 69 -11.94 22.19 17.87
CA ALA A 69 -11.45 21.81 19.19
C ALA A 69 -11.33 20.29 19.44
N HIS A 70 -11.97 19.46 18.60
CA HIS A 70 -12.02 18.00 18.75
C HIS A 70 -11.31 17.26 17.60
N PRO A 71 -9.96 17.32 17.54
CA PRO A 71 -9.19 16.53 16.59
C PRO A 71 -9.34 15.03 16.87
N ALA A 72 -9.23 14.24 15.80
CA ALA A 72 -9.16 12.79 15.88
C ALA A 72 -7.96 12.27 15.08
N VAL A 73 -7.13 11.45 15.72
CA VAL A 73 -5.96 10.81 15.09
C VAL A 73 -6.40 9.50 14.46
N GLN A 74 -5.89 9.21 13.27
CA GLN A 74 -6.23 8.05 12.46
C GLN A 74 -4.95 7.31 12.05
N ALA A 75 -5.00 5.98 12.09
CA ALA A 75 -4.00 5.10 11.50
C ALA A 75 -4.69 4.19 10.49
N ALA A 76 -4.12 4.09 9.29
CA ALA A 76 -4.72 3.35 8.18
C ALA A 76 -3.68 2.50 7.42
N PHE A 77 -4.15 1.39 6.87
CA PHE A 77 -3.43 0.56 5.93
C PHE A 77 -4.25 0.44 4.63
N ALA A 78 -3.57 0.62 3.51
CA ALA A 78 -4.18 0.70 2.19
C ALA A 78 -3.44 -0.16 1.17
N ARG A 79 -4.14 -0.63 0.14
CA ARG A 79 -3.54 -1.46 -0.91
C ARG A 79 -4.10 -1.15 -2.29
N ASP A 80 -3.18 -0.99 -3.24
CA ASP A 80 -3.44 -1.05 -4.68
C ASP A 80 -3.10 -2.47 -5.16
N THR A 81 -4.10 -3.18 -5.68
CA THR A 81 -3.96 -4.55 -6.20
C THR A 81 -3.36 -4.61 -7.60
N ASP A 82 -3.50 -3.54 -8.36
CA ASP A 82 -3.33 -3.50 -9.80
C ASP A 82 -1.89 -3.07 -10.14
N HIS A 83 -1.41 -2.07 -9.40
CA HIS A 83 -0.02 -1.59 -9.42
C HIS A 83 0.84 -2.23 -8.32
N GLY A 84 0.24 -3.00 -7.40
CA GLY A 84 0.95 -3.73 -6.35
C GLY A 84 1.64 -2.82 -5.35
N ILE A 85 0.87 -1.95 -4.68
CA ILE A 85 1.37 -0.97 -3.71
C ILE A 85 0.73 -1.22 -2.35
N ASN A 86 1.54 -1.22 -1.29
CA ASN A 86 1.06 -1.15 0.09
C ASN A 86 1.27 0.29 0.58
N LYS A 87 0.25 0.93 1.13
CA LYS A 87 0.35 2.27 1.74
C LYS A 87 0.04 2.20 3.25
N TYR A 88 0.84 2.90 4.03
CA TYR A 88 0.68 3.07 5.47
C TYR A 88 0.44 4.56 5.74
N GLU A 89 -0.63 4.91 6.45
CA GLU A 89 -1.07 6.31 6.60
C GLU A 89 -1.36 6.67 8.06
N ILE A 90 -1.00 7.90 8.42
CA ILE A 90 -1.40 8.57 9.66
C ILE A 90 -2.09 9.88 9.25
N ALA A 91 -3.24 10.18 9.85
CA ALA A 91 -3.97 11.41 9.56
C ALA A 91 -4.54 12.07 10.83
N VAL A 92 -4.71 13.39 10.78
CA VAL A 92 -5.42 14.17 11.79
C VAL A 92 -6.69 14.73 11.16
N ASN A 93 -7.83 14.43 11.78
CA ASN A 93 -9.16 14.79 11.33
C ASN A 93 -9.74 15.86 12.25
N PHE A 94 -10.19 16.97 11.69
CA PHE A 94 -10.81 18.09 12.41
C PHE A 94 -12.30 18.15 12.05
N ASN A 95 -13.16 18.33 13.05
CA ASN A 95 -14.54 18.73 12.79
C ASN A 95 -14.55 20.21 12.40
N THR A 96 -15.32 20.60 11.38
CA THR A 96 -15.61 22.01 11.12
C THR A 96 -16.87 22.44 11.88
N PRO A 97 -17.18 23.75 11.97
CA PRO A 97 -18.46 24.23 12.48
C PRO A 97 -19.65 23.93 11.54
N ILE A 98 -19.42 23.44 10.32
CA ILE A 98 -20.47 23.21 9.32
C ILE A 98 -21.10 21.84 9.56
N GLN A 99 -22.31 21.87 10.13
CA GLN A 99 -23.14 20.70 10.39
C GLN A 99 -24.63 20.99 10.19
N TYR A 100 -25.41 19.95 9.90
CA TYR A 100 -26.85 20.04 9.62
C TYR A 100 -27.56 18.73 9.98
N GLY A 101 -28.82 18.80 10.43
CA GLY A 101 -29.63 17.64 10.81
C GLY A 101 -29.91 17.57 12.31
N ASN A 102 -30.07 16.35 12.83
CA ASN A 102 -30.40 16.08 14.23
C ASN A 102 -29.16 15.52 14.97
N PRO A 103 -28.63 16.21 16.01
CA PRO A 103 -27.51 15.72 16.81
C PRO A 103 -27.73 14.35 17.47
N ASP A 104 -28.97 13.95 17.74
CA ASP A 104 -29.33 12.64 18.32
C ASP A 104 -29.84 11.64 17.27
N GLY A 105 -29.73 11.97 15.98
CA GLY A 105 -30.24 11.16 14.88
C GLY A 105 -29.33 11.26 13.65
N TRP A 106 -29.92 11.55 12.48
CA TRP A 106 -29.15 11.78 11.26
C TRP A 106 -28.46 13.14 11.30
N LEU A 107 -27.13 13.14 11.34
CA LEU A 107 -26.29 14.33 11.36
C LEU A 107 -25.33 14.32 10.16
N PHE A 108 -25.35 15.41 9.41
CA PHE A 108 -24.42 15.73 8.33
C PHE A 108 -23.35 16.67 8.89
N ARG A 109 -22.07 16.40 8.65
CA ARG A 109 -20.94 17.27 9.01
C ARG A 109 -19.94 17.41 7.88
N LEU A 110 -19.32 18.58 7.77
CA LEU A 110 -18.05 18.73 7.04
C LEU A 110 -16.88 18.57 8.03
N GLN A 111 -15.90 17.78 7.65
CA GLN A 111 -14.65 17.54 8.34
C GLN A 111 -13.46 17.91 7.43
N ALA A 112 -12.29 18.13 8.00
CA ALA A 112 -11.04 18.30 7.25
C ALA A 112 -10.00 17.31 7.75
N GLU A 113 -9.36 16.57 6.85
CA GLU A 113 -8.38 15.53 7.16
C GLU A 113 -7.04 15.89 6.54
N ALA A 114 -6.02 16.07 7.37
CA ALA A 114 -4.63 16.22 6.92
C ALA A 114 -3.90 14.89 7.10
N ASN A 115 -3.33 14.33 6.03
CA ASN A 115 -2.72 12.99 6.03
C ASN A 115 -1.24 13.00 5.63
N MET A 116 -0.50 12.02 6.15
CA MET A 116 0.81 11.62 5.65
C MET A 116 0.81 10.10 5.39
N GLY A 117 1.26 9.70 4.20
CA GLY A 117 1.33 8.30 3.79
C GLY A 117 2.72 7.88 3.34
N TYR A 118 3.11 6.63 3.60
CA TYR A 118 4.27 5.97 3.01
C TYR A 118 3.83 4.85 2.08
N TRP A 119 4.34 4.84 0.85
CA TRP A 119 4.01 3.87 -0.19
C TRP A 119 5.18 2.91 -0.42
N ASP A 120 4.93 1.61 -0.26
CA ASP A 120 5.88 0.52 -0.49
C ASP A 120 5.59 -0.22 -1.81
N ALA A 121 6.50 -0.07 -2.77
CA ALA A 121 6.39 -0.53 -4.14
C ALA A 121 6.69 -2.04 -4.25
N ARG A 122 5.65 -2.86 -4.48
CA ARG A 122 5.79 -4.33 -4.55
C ARG A 122 5.87 -4.89 -5.96
N SER A 123 5.36 -4.18 -6.98
CA SER A 123 5.33 -4.62 -8.39
C SER A 123 5.95 -3.60 -9.37
N GLY A 124 6.28 -4.05 -10.59
CA GLY A 124 6.96 -3.26 -11.63
C GLY A 124 8.50 -3.29 -11.59
N THR A 125 9.14 -2.63 -12.56
CA THR A 125 10.61 -2.44 -12.65
C THR A 125 11.05 -1.10 -12.06
N ASN A 126 12.32 -1.00 -11.66
CA ASN A 126 12.93 0.17 -10.99
C ASN A 126 12.07 0.76 -9.86
N ARG A 127 11.49 -0.12 -9.04
CA ARG A 127 10.57 0.21 -7.96
C ARG A 127 11.16 1.20 -6.97
N GLN A 128 10.43 2.27 -6.68
CA GLN A 128 10.80 3.26 -5.68
C GLN A 128 9.64 3.56 -4.74
N ASN A 129 9.97 3.70 -3.45
CA ASN A 129 9.01 3.95 -2.38
C ASN A 129 8.91 5.46 -2.14
N LEU A 130 7.69 6.00 -2.05
CA LEU A 130 7.44 7.44 -1.97
C LEU A 130 6.69 7.83 -0.69
N MET A 131 6.71 9.13 -0.39
CA MET A 131 5.88 9.73 0.67
C MET A 131 4.78 10.57 0.03
N GLU A 132 3.61 10.53 0.63
CA GLU A 132 2.43 11.32 0.30
C GLU A 132 2.14 12.27 1.47
N PHE A 133 1.79 13.52 1.16
CA PHE A 133 1.14 14.45 2.06
C PHE A 133 -0.16 14.93 1.44
N GLY A 134 -1.20 15.21 2.22
CA GLY A 134 -2.46 15.68 1.63
C GLY A 134 -3.45 16.31 2.59
N LEU A 135 -4.50 16.86 2.00
CA LEU A 135 -5.59 17.56 2.66
C LEU A 135 -6.92 17.20 1.99
N THR A 136 -7.82 16.56 2.74
CA THR A 136 -9.15 16.13 2.28
C THR A 136 -10.25 16.93 3.00
N PRO A 137 -11.09 17.74 2.32
CA PRO A 137 -12.42 18.07 2.83
C PRO A 137 -13.30 16.83 2.74
N ILE A 138 -13.95 16.47 3.84
CA ILE A 138 -14.76 15.24 3.98
C ILE A 138 -16.19 15.62 4.34
N LEU A 139 -17.13 15.30 3.46
CA LEU A 139 -18.55 15.27 3.77
C LEU A 139 -18.86 13.94 4.46
N ARG A 140 -19.47 14.01 5.64
CA ARG A 140 -19.83 12.83 6.45
C ARG A 140 -21.30 12.86 6.84
N VAL A 141 -21.94 11.71 6.72
CA VAL A 141 -23.32 11.46 7.19
C VAL A 141 -23.25 10.36 8.23
N GLU A 142 -23.75 10.61 9.44
CA GLU A 142 -23.75 9.62 10.52
C GLU A 142 -25.10 9.54 11.24
N LYS A 143 -25.41 8.37 11.80
CA LYS A 143 -26.63 8.13 12.56
C LYS A 143 -26.30 7.96 14.05
N ARG A 144 -26.53 9.02 14.82
CA ARG A 144 -26.34 9.09 16.27
C ARG A 144 -27.57 8.55 17.01
N GLY A 145 -27.60 8.67 18.34
CA GLY A 145 -28.70 8.16 19.18
C GLY A 145 -28.61 6.66 19.56
N GLY A 146 -27.45 6.03 19.37
CA GLY A 146 -27.22 4.62 19.74
C GLY A 146 -25.76 4.33 20.12
N TYR A 147 -25.51 3.14 20.70
CA TYR A 147 -24.16 2.71 21.09
C TYR A 147 -23.20 2.56 19.90
N PHE A 148 -23.74 2.15 18.75
CA PHE A 148 -23.06 2.14 17.46
C PHE A 148 -23.57 3.31 16.62
N VAL A 149 -22.64 4.12 16.12
CA VAL A 149 -22.88 5.27 15.24
C VAL A 149 -22.36 4.93 13.85
N PRO A 150 -23.14 4.27 12.97
CA PRO A 150 -22.73 4.01 11.60
C PRO A 150 -22.64 5.31 10.81
N PHE A 151 -21.66 5.38 9.91
CA PHE A 151 -21.41 6.57 9.09
C PHE A 151 -20.98 6.22 7.66
N LEU A 152 -21.20 7.19 6.77
CA LEU A 152 -20.68 7.25 5.41
C LEU A 152 -19.82 8.53 5.30
N GLU A 153 -18.63 8.44 4.71
CA GLU A 153 -17.75 9.57 4.41
C GLU A 153 -17.43 9.62 2.91
N ALA A 154 -17.31 10.83 2.35
CA ALA A 154 -16.88 11.05 0.98
C ALA A 154 -16.14 12.39 0.87
N GLY A 155 -15.17 12.51 -0.03
CA GLY A 155 -14.38 13.73 -0.15
C GLY A 155 -13.50 13.77 -1.39
N VAL A 156 -13.07 14.97 -1.78
CA VAL A 156 -12.11 15.19 -2.88
C VAL A 156 -11.00 16.08 -2.35
N GLY A 157 -9.83 15.48 -2.14
CA GLY A 157 -8.66 16.13 -1.54
C GLY A 157 -7.53 16.41 -2.53
N LEU A 158 -6.51 17.09 -2.03
CA LEU A 158 -5.26 17.35 -2.74
C LEU A 158 -4.15 16.48 -2.13
N ARG A 159 -3.29 15.89 -2.97
CA ARG A 159 -2.12 15.09 -2.56
C ARG A 159 -0.84 15.63 -3.21
N LEU A 160 0.25 15.50 -2.48
CA LEU A 160 1.62 15.83 -2.89
C LEU A 160 2.50 14.61 -2.65
N LEU A 161 3.03 14.03 -3.73
CA LEU A 161 3.94 12.90 -3.72
C LEU A 161 5.39 13.38 -3.82
N THR A 162 6.31 12.78 -3.05
CA THR A 162 7.75 13.15 -3.14
C THR A 162 8.43 12.67 -4.42
N HIS A 163 7.85 11.68 -5.10
CA HIS A 163 8.30 11.17 -6.40
C HIS A 163 7.08 11.01 -7.32
N THR A 164 7.23 11.20 -8.63
CA THR A 164 6.09 11.12 -9.57
C THR A 164 5.77 9.71 -10.05
N SER A 165 6.52 8.70 -9.63
CA SER A 165 6.33 7.30 -10.05
C SER A 165 6.67 6.32 -8.93
N THR A 166 6.08 5.13 -8.99
CA THR A 166 6.34 4.01 -8.07
C THR A 166 7.09 2.86 -8.77
N SER A 167 6.99 2.77 -10.11
CA SER A 167 7.80 1.92 -10.99
C SER A 167 7.91 2.55 -12.39
N ASP A 168 8.71 1.99 -13.30
CA ASP A 168 8.78 2.50 -14.69
C ASP A 168 7.42 2.46 -15.40
N GLN A 169 6.59 1.46 -15.07
CA GLN A 169 5.25 1.27 -15.64
C GLN A 169 4.19 2.15 -14.96
N HIS A 170 4.49 2.69 -13.77
CA HIS A 170 3.52 3.40 -12.92
C HIS A 170 4.03 4.79 -12.57
N ASN A 171 3.79 5.74 -13.48
CA ASN A 171 4.25 7.13 -13.41
C ASN A 171 3.07 8.08 -13.59
N PHE A 172 2.81 8.90 -12.57
CA PHE A 172 1.76 9.92 -12.52
C PHE A 172 2.19 11.27 -13.10
N SER A 173 3.43 11.40 -13.58
CA SER A 173 4.02 12.56 -14.29
C SER A 173 4.09 13.91 -13.56
N THR A 174 3.40 14.07 -12.43
CA THR A 174 3.35 15.26 -11.56
C THR A 174 3.49 14.86 -10.09
N ALA A 175 4.07 15.74 -9.26
CA ALA A 175 4.09 15.54 -7.81
C ALA A 175 2.72 15.83 -7.18
N PHE A 176 1.99 16.80 -7.72
CA PHE A 176 0.62 17.11 -7.33
C PHE A 176 -0.37 16.14 -7.99
N GLN A 177 -1.30 15.63 -7.18
CA GLN A 177 -2.40 14.75 -7.59
C GLN A 177 -3.69 15.21 -6.88
N PHE A 178 -4.85 14.92 -7.49
CA PHE A 178 -6.11 14.90 -6.76
C PHE A 178 -6.29 13.52 -6.10
N GLY A 179 -7.05 13.48 -5.00
CA GLY A 179 -7.36 12.24 -4.30
C GLY A 179 -8.81 12.23 -3.81
N ASP A 180 -9.71 11.68 -4.61
CA ASP A 180 -11.10 11.42 -4.23
C ASP A 180 -11.23 10.14 -3.39
N MET A 181 -12.26 10.10 -2.55
CA MET A 181 -12.54 8.95 -1.70
C MET A 181 -14.01 8.82 -1.33
N VAL A 182 -14.42 7.58 -1.07
CA VAL A 182 -15.71 7.22 -0.46
C VAL A 182 -15.49 6.07 0.51
N GLY A 183 -16.11 6.14 1.69
CA GLY A 183 -15.92 5.17 2.76
C GLY A 183 -17.12 5.04 3.68
N LEU A 184 -17.10 3.99 4.48
CA LEU A 184 -18.12 3.65 5.46
C LEU A 184 -17.48 3.09 6.71
N GLY A 185 -18.14 3.26 7.85
CA GLY A 185 -17.62 2.77 9.12
C GLY A 185 -18.63 2.85 10.25
N VAL A 186 -18.14 2.56 11.45
CA VAL A 186 -18.91 2.62 12.70
C VAL A 186 -18.08 3.23 13.82
N GLY A 187 -18.65 4.23 14.48
CA GLY A 187 -18.18 4.77 15.74
C GLY A 187 -18.81 4.06 16.94
N PHE A 188 -18.08 3.93 18.04
CA PHE A 188 -18.53 3.29 19.27
C PHE A 188 -17.79 3.84 20.50
N GLY A 189 -18.26 3.45 21.70
CA GLY A 189 -17.82 4.03 22.97
C GLY A 189 -18.47 5.38 23.26
N LYS A 190 -18.04 6.05 24.34
CA LYS A 190 -18.59 7.37 24.74
C LYS A 190 -18.48 8.35 23.57
N ASN A 191 -19.58 8.99 23.21
CA ASN A 191 -19.69 9.98 22.13
C ASN A 191 -19.15 9.52 20.75
N ALA A 192 -19.06 8.20 20.50
CA ALA A 192 -18.40 7.60 19.35
C ALA A 192 -16.90 7.99 19.19
N ALA A 193 -16.18 8.07 20.31
CA ALA A 193 -14.77 8.46 20.34
C ALA A 193 -13.82 7.50 19.60
N THR A 194 -14.17 6.21 19.49
CA THR A 194 -13.42 5.23 18.67
C THR A 194 -14.22 4.90 17.42
N GLU A 195 -13.60 5.03 16.25
CA GLU A 195 -14.17 4.71 14.95
C GLU A 195 -13.33 3.67 14.21
N VAL A 196 -13.98 2.73 13.54
CA VAL A 196 -13.35 1.85 12.54
C VAL A 196 -14.06 2.02 11.21
N GLY A 197 -13.32 1.95 10.11
CA GLY A 197 -13.89 2.15 8.78
C GLY A 197 -13.06 1.59 7.65
N MET A 198 -13.69 1.54 6.47
CA MET A 198 -13.05 1.24 5.20
C MET A 198 -13.39 2.34 4.21
N ARG A 199 -12.42 2.76 3.40
CA ARG A 199 -12.61 3.69 2.28
C ARG A 199 -11.93 3.16 1.02
N PHE A 200 -12.56 3.41 -0.12
CA PHE A 200 -11.91 3.41 -1.42
C PHE A 200 -11.35 4.81 -1.66
N GLN A 201 -10.12 4.91 -2.17
CA GLN A 201 -9.50 6.18 -2.56
C GLN A 201 -8.93 6.02 -3.97
N HIS A 202 -9.28 6.91 -4.88
CA HIS A 202 -8.61 7.03 -6.17
C HIS A 202 -7.66 8.23 -6.14
N ILE A 203 -6.49 8.11 -6.77
CA ILE A 203 -5.48 9.18 -6.82
C ILE A 203 -4.97 9.31 -8.25
N SER A 204 -5.12 10.50 -8.85
CA SER A 204 -4.64 10.79 -10.20
C SER A 204 -4.50 12.30 -10.46
N ASN A 205 -3.82 12.69 -11.54
CA ASN A 205 -3.53 14.10 -11.83
C ASN A 205 -4.64 14.83 -12.61
N ALA A 206 -5.83 14.23 -12.73
CA ALA A 206 -6.98 14.76 -13.50
C ALA A 206 -6.67 15.13 -14.97
N GLY A 207 -5.63 14.55 -15.57
CA GLY A 207 -5.22 14.83 -16.95
C GLY A 207 -4.29 16.03 -17.13
N ILE A 208 -3.72 16.59 -16.05
CA ILE A 208 -2.76 17.70 -16.12
C ILE A 208 -1.53 17.36 -16.99
N LYS A 209 -1.10 16.09 -16.99
CA LYS A 209 0.03 15.61 -17.80
C LYS A 209 0.01 14.09 -17.96
N GLU A 210 0.35 13.60 -19.15
CA GLU A 210 0.49 12.17 -19.41
C GLU A 210 1.95 11.67 -19.27
N PRO A 211 2.17 10.38 -18.94
CA PRO A 211 1.17 9.39 -18.50
C PRO A 211 0.56 9.70 -17.13
N ASN A 212 -0.67 9.21 -16.93
CA ASN A 212 -1.41 9.26 -15.66
C ASN A 212 -2.27 7.98 -15.52
N PRO A 213 -1.70 6.85 -15.04
CA PRO A 213 -2.46 5.61 -14.83
C PRO A 213 -3.42 5.69 -13.63
N GLY A 214 -3.17 6.65 -12.73
CA GLY A 214 -3.83 6.72 -11.42
C GLY A 214 -3.42 5.58 -10.49
N THR A 215 -4.04 5.53 -9.32
CA THR A 215 -3.95 4.42 -8.36
C THR A 215 -5.27 4.25 -7.64
N ASN A 216 -5.62 3.00 -7.33
CA ASN A 216 -6.84 2.63 -6.61
C ASN A 216 -6.45 2.01 -5.27
N LEU A 217 -6.84 2.62 -4.16
CA LEU A 217 -6.47 2.19 -2.81
C LEU A 217 -7.70 1.71 -2.05
N TYR A 218 -7.67 0.43 -1.66
CA TYR A 218 -8.59 -0.14 -0.68
C TYR A 218 -7.99 0.03 0.72
N THR A 219 -8.58 0.90 1.53
CA THR A 219 -8.00 1.39 2.79
C THR A 219 -8.87 1.00 3.98
N GLY A 220 -8.30 0.27 4.95
CA GLY A 220 -8.91 0.03 6.26
C GLY A 220 -8.24 0.89 7.34
N TYR A 221 -9.02 1.42 8.28
CA TYR A 221 -8.49 2.33 9.31
C TYR A 221 -9.15 2.21 10.69
N VAL A 222 -8.43 2.72 11.69
CA VAL A 222 -8.93 3.05 13.03
C VAL A 222 -8.70 4.53 13.28
N ARG A 223 -9.70 5.24 13.82
CA ARG A 223 -9.63 6.67 14.17
C ARG A 223 -10.09 6.84 15.63
N TYR A 224 -9.39 7.67 16.41
CA TYR A 224 -9.68 7.95 17.82
C TYR A 224 -9.75 9.46 18.07
N ARG A 225 -10.75 9.92 18.84
CA ARG A 225 -11.09 11.32 19.10
C ARG A 225 -10.93 11.68 20.58
N PHE A 226 -10.49 12.92 20.84
CA PHE A 226 -10.15 13.46 22.17
C PHE A 226 -11.15 14.54 22.65
#